data_AF-A0A8K0Q065-F1
#
_entry.id   AF-A0A8K0Q065-F1
#
_cell.length_a   1.000
_cell.length_b   1.000
_cell.length_c   1.000
_cell.angle_alpha   90.00
_cell.angle_beta   90.00
_cell.angle_gamma   90.00
#
_symmetry.space_group_name_H-M   'P 1'
#
loop_
_entity.id
_entity.type
_entity.pdbx_description
1 polymer ?
#
loop_
_entity_poly.entity_id
_entity_poly.type
_entity_poly.pdbx_seq_one_letter_code
_entity_poly.pdbx_strand_id
1 'polypeptide(L)'
;MVRRRTLNLGLFNLKLDPDIETLTLISISNLFDCIQSTVYFQQPQSTPQRPSFIMAPAATIPAVSVTASINPKEASHTNHGQELANKTPLQAMSHGDVVLPGIPTHPDFASHRKWQLEHMTAAFRHWHREGYVEGMSGHISVRDPEFPNAFWTNPLGRHFGLLKVSDMILVNLDGAVIGGNRTRPPNTAGFLIHAAVHKARPDAHSICHCHSIYGKAWSVFGRRLEMLTQDSCKFRGDAHSVYNSYGGVVLGSEEGDRIAEALGPKGKGCILRNHGLLTVGKTVDEAAFLFTSMEASCRVQLLAEAAAANGSPKVLITDEEANFNFDVESDPEICYCEFQVYYDLEDELSNGSFKN
;
A
#
# COMPACT_ATOMS: atom_id res chain seq x y z
N MET A 1 22.54 28.22 45.63
CA MET A 1 22.04 26.84 45.82
C MET A 1 21.33 26.41 44.54
N VAL A 2 22.06 25.84 43.57
CA VAL A 2 21.49 25.22 42.37
C VAL A 2 22.31 23.95 42.13
N ARG A 3 21.68 22.79 42.32
CA ARG A 3 22.30 21.47 42.11
C ARG A 3 22.40 21.22 40.60
N ARG A 4 23.63 21.09 40.08
CA ARG A 4 23.87 20.47 38.76
C ARG A 4 23.76 18.96 38.91
N ARG A 5 22.89 18.32 38.10
CA ARG A 5 22.92 16.87 37.87
C ARG A 5 23.77 16.61 36.64
N THR A 6 24.90 15.96 36.83
CA THR A 6 25.76 15.42 35.77
C THR A 6 25.15 14.10 35.30
N LEU A 7 24.80 13.98 34.02
CA LEU A 7 24.61 12.69 33.37
C LEU A 7 25.89 12.38 32.59
N ASN A 8 26.52 11.26 32.94
CA ASN A 8 27.77 10.80 32.37
C ASN A 8 27.43 9.78 31.27
N LEU A 9 27.61 10.15 30.01
CA LEU A 9 27.63 9.22 28.88
C LEU A 9 29.06 9.27 28.33
N GLY A 10 29.76 8.15 28.49
CA GLY A 10 31.14 8.01 28.09
C GLY A 10 31.31 8.12 26.58
N LEU A 11 32.48 8.68 26.22
CA LEU A 11 33.16 8.64 24.93
C LEU A 11 32.50 9.43 23.79
N PHE A 12 32.71 10.75 23.78
CA PHE A 12 33.35 11.53 22.69
C PHE A 12 33.46 13.01 23.16
N ASN A 13 34.68 13.52 23.32
CA ASN A 13 34.93 14.95 23.59
C ASN A 13 34.97 15.70 22.25
N LEU A 14 33.94 16.48 21.93
CA LEU A 14 33.99 17.49 20.88
C LEU A 14 34.43 18.82 21.51
N LYS A 15 35.65 19.27 21.20
CA LYS A 15 36.07 20.66 21.42
C LYS A 15 35.63 21.47 20.20
N LEU A 16 34.80 22.48 20.43
CA LEU A 16 34.52 23.55 19.47
C LEU A 16 35.59 24.63 19.64
N ASP A 17 36.30 24.96 18.56
CA ASP A 17 37.21 26.11 18.47
C ASP A 17 36.39 27.30 17.90
N PRO A 18 36.46 28.54 18.46
CA PRO A 18 35.52 29.61 18.10
C PRO A 18 35.84 30.34 16.79
N ASP A 19 36.98 30.12 16.15
CA ASP A 19 37.50 31.02 15.10
C ASP A 19 37.86 30.30 13.80
N ILE A 20 36.88 29.86 12.99
CA ILE A 20 37.06 29.61 11.55
C ILE A 20 35.78 30.00 10.76
N GLU A 21 35.81 31.16 10.11
CA GLU A 21 34.90 31.56 9.03
C GLU A 21 35.29 30.85 7.73
N THR A 22 34.73 29.68 7.44
CA THR A 22 34.49 29.17 6.07
C THR A 22 33.66 27.87 6.11
N LEU A 23 32.41 27.94 5.66
CA LEU A 23 31.56 26.77 5.43
C LEU A 23 31.88 26.16 4.06
N THR A 24 32.73 25.14 4.05
CA THR A 24 32.88 24.27 2.87
C THR A 24 31.88 23.12 3.01
N LEU A 25 30.93 23.03 2.07
CA LEU A 25 29.98 21.92 1.92
C LEU A 25 30.73 20.59 1.80
N ILE A 26 30.68 19.76 2.83
CA ILE A 26 31.11 18.35 2.74
C ILE A 26 29.97 17.56 2.11
N SER A 27 30.23 17.04 0.92
CA SER A 27 29.42 16.09 0.17
C SER A 27 28.95 14.90 1.02
N ILE A 28 27.64 14.66 1.04
CA ILE A 28 26.98 13.50 1.66
C ILE A 28 27.24 12.28 0.78
N SER A 29 28.45 11.71 0.86
CA SER A 29 28.80 10.49 0.13
C SER A 29 29.15 9.31 1.04
N ASN A 30 29.02 9.42 2.36
CA ASN A 30 29.37 8.35 3.32
C ASN A 30 28.25 7.98 4.32
N LEU A 31 26.97 8.13 3.95
CA LEU A 31 25.84 7.66 4.77
C LEU A 31 25.26 6.30 4.33
N PHE A 32 26.04 5.49 3.59
CA PHE A 32 25.58 4.22 3.03
C PHE A 32 25.90 2.96 3.85
N ASP A 33 26.62 3.07 4.98
CA ASP A 33 27.04 1.90 5.77
C ASP A 33 26.27 1.70 7.09
N CYS A 34 25.06 2.24 7.23
CA CYS A 34 24.25 2.02 8.43
C CYS A 34 22.78 1.66 8.16
N ILE A 35 22.50 0.81 7.15
CA ILE A 35 21.20 0.10 7.07
C ILE A 35 21.42 -1.28 6.42
N GLN A 36 22.16 -2.17 7.08
CA GLN A 36 21.97 -3.62 6.88
C GLN A 36 22.33 -4.35 8.16
N SER A 37 21.33 -4.62 9.01
CA SER A 37 21.36 -5.81 9.87
C SER A 37 19.98 -6.08 10.48
N THR A 38 19.67 -7.39 10.55
CA THR A 38 18.54 -8.08 11.23
C THR A 38 17.30 -8.23 10.35
N VAL A 39 16.83 -9.44 9.98
CA VAL A 39 16.61 -10.64 10.81
C VAL A 39 16.85 -11.94 10.02
N TYR A 40 17.76 -12.80 10.52
CA TYR A 40 17.63 -14.26 10.44
C TYR A 40 18.14 -14.84 11.77
N PHE A 41 17.28 -15.57 12.48
CA PHE A 41 17.60 -16.22 13.75
C PHE A 41 17.69 -17.74 13.52
N GLN A 42 18.87 -18.34 13.69
CA GLN A 42 19.06 -19.73 14.13
C GLN A 42 20.53 -19.99 14.56
N GLN A 43 20.75 -19.95 15.89
CA GLN A 43 21.59 -20.78 16.81
C GLN A 43 23.00 -21.34 16.41
N PRO A 44 23.87 -21.65 17.41
CA PRO A 44 25.26 -21.16 17.47
C PRO A 44 26.32 -22.20 17.16
N GLN A 45 27.48 -21.81 16.60
CA GLN A 45 28.79 -22.44 16.86
C GLN A 45 29.99 -21.48 16.64
N SER A 46 30.90 -21.51 17.62
CA SER A 46 32.33 -21.15 17.64
C SER A 46 32.91 -20.14 16.62
N THR A 47 33.35 -19.00 17.13
CA THR A 47 34.26 -18.04 16.46
C THR A 47 35.68 -18.58 16.27
N PRO A 48 36.28 -18.37 15.10
CA PRO A 48 37.70 -18.06 14.97
C PRO A 48 37.91 -16.60 14.50
N GLN A 49 38.94 -15.95 15.06
CA GLN A 49 39.31 -14.55 14.79
C GLN A 49 39.62 -14.31 13.28
N ARG A 50 39.07 -13.23 12.70
CA ARG A 50 39.42 -12.74 11.35
C ARG A 50 40.67 -11.85 11.40
N PRO A 51 41.58 -11.93 10.41
CA PRO A 51 42.67 -10.97 10.25
C PRO A 51 42.17 -9.62 9.69
N SER A 52 42.78 -8.53 10.15
CA SER A 52 42.54 -7.16 9.71
C SER A 52 42.97 -6.94 8.25
N PHE A 53 42.03 -6.59 7.38
CA PHE A 53 42.31 -6.10 6.03
C PHE A 53 42.43 -4.57 6.05
N ILE A 54 43.56 -4.05 5.57
CA ILE A 54 43.79 -2.63 5.31
C ILE A 54 43.11 -2.30 3.97
N MET A 55 42.11 -1.42 3.98
CA MET A 55 41.44 -0.92 2.77
C MET A 55 42.39 0.00 1.98
N ALA A 56 42.64 -0.33 0.72
CA ALA A 56 43.30 0.57 -0.22
C ALA A 56 42.33 1.67 -0.69
N PRO A 57 42.79 2.90 -1.00
CA PRO A 57 41.93 4.00 -1.41
C PRO A 57 41.26 3.71 -2.77
N ALA A 58 39.96 4.05 -2.87
CA ALA A 58 39.15 3.87 -4.05
C ALA A 58 39.67 4.69 -5.23
N ALA A 59 39.93 4.01 -6.36
CA ALA A 59 40.21 4.67 -7.63
C ALA A 59 38.95 5.35 -8.16
N THR A 60 39.03 6.66 -8.42
CA THR A 60 38.01 7.43 -9.12
C THR A 60 37.92 6.97 -10.58
N ILE A 61 36.87 6.22 -10.92
CA ILE A 61 36.56 5.87 -12.31
C ILE A 61 35.78 7.05 -12.93
N PRO A 62 36.17 7.56 -14.11
CA PRO A 62 35.40 8.62 -14.77
C PRO A 62 34.00 8.11 -15.15
N ALA A 63 32.99 8.94 -14.88
CA ALA A 63 31.61 8.66 -15.27
C ALA A 63 31.52 8.52 -16.79
N VAL A 64 31.30 7.29 -17.26
CA VAL A 64 30.98 7.03 -18.66
C VAL A 64 29.56 7.56 -18.86
N SER A 65 29.45 8.64 -19.65
CA SER A 65 28.17 9.16 -20.14
C SER A 65 27.56 8.14 -21.11
N VAL A 66 26.77 7.21 -20.59
CA VAL A 66 25.93 6.33 -21.41
C VAL A 66 24.66 7.10 -21.77
N THR A 67 24.78 8.02 -22.73
CA THR A 67 23.64 8.64 -23.40
C THR A 67 23.24 7.80 -24.60
N ALA A 68 22.40 6.81 -24.34
CA ALA A 68 21.52 6.27 -25.36
C ALA A 68 20.17 5.97 -24.72
N SER A 69 19.48 7.01 -24.23
CA SER A 69 18.04 6.90 -24.01
C SER A 69 17.41 6.75 -25.40
N ILE A 70 16.76 5.61 -25.64
CA ILE A 70 15.93 5.45 -26.83
C ILE A 70 14.85 6.53 -26.71
N ASN A 71 14.81 7.49 -27.64
CA ASN A 71 13.72 8.45 -27.70
C ASN A 71 12.43 7.65 -27.94
N PRO A 72 11.45 7.71 -27.04
CA PRO A 72 10.15 7.08 -27.26
C PRO A 72 9.55 7.63 -28.54
N LYS A 73 8.91 6.76 -29.33
CA LYS A 73 8.05 7.24 -30.42
C LYS A 73 6.84 7.91 -29.76
N GLU A 74 6.65 9.20 -30.02
CA GLU A 74 5.59 10.00 -29.38
C GLU A 74 4.17 9.60 -29.78
N ALA A 75 4.00 8.85 -30.88
CA ALA A 75 2.70 8.38 -31.33
C ALA A 75 2.42 6.96 -30.82
N SER A 76 1.22 6.74 -30.28
CA SER A 76 0.69 5.39 -30.07
C SER A 76 0.86 4.59 -31.36
N HIS A 77 1.38 3.38 -31.23
CA HIS A 77 1.66 2.48 -32.36
C HIS A 77 0.51 1.50 -32.61
N THR A 78 -0.53 1.53 -31.76
CA THR A 78 -1.67 0.62 -31.74
C THR A 78 -2.97 1.40 -31.59
N ASN A 79 -3.92 1.19 -32.51
CA ASN A 79 -5.28 1.68 -32.35
C ASN A 79 -6.01 0.73 -31.39
N HIS A 80 -5.99 1.06 -30.11
CA HIS A 80 -6.66 0.28 -29.07
C HIS A 80 -8.19 0.38 -29.18
N GLY A 81 -8.90 -0.70 -28.87
CA GLY A 81 -10.36 -0.73 -28.72
C GLY A 81 -11.08 -1.86 -29.47
N GLN A 82 -10.44 -2.51 -30.44
CA GLN A 82 -11.01 -3.70 -31.09
C GLN A 82 -10.81 -4.98 -30.25
N GLU A 83 -9.81 -4.98 -29.38
CA GLU A 83 -9.42 -6.13 -28.55
C GLU A 83 -10.50 -6.51 -27.54
N LEU A 84 -11.31 -5.54 -27.10
CA LEU A 84 -12.44 -5.73 -26.19
C LEU A 84 -13.77 -5.98 -26.90
N ALA A 85 -13.79 -6.00 -28.24
CA ALA A 85 -15.02 -6.21 -28.98
C ALA A 85 -15.63 -7.58 -28.65
N ASN A 86 -16.81 -7.57 -28.01
CA ASN A 86 -17.56 -8.74 -27.57
C ASN A 86 -16.87 -9.61 -26.50
N LYS A 87 -15.88 -9.06 -25.78
CA LYS A 87 -15.17 -9.76 -24.70
C LYS A 87 -15.18 -8.92 -23.43
N THR A 88 -15.25 -9.58 -22.28
CA THR A 88 -14.88 -8.93 -21.01
C THR A 88 -13.36 -8.70 -20.96
N PRO A 89 -12.86 -7.76 -20.13
CA PRO A 89 -11.42 -7.60 -19.91
C PRO A 89 -10.73 -8.93 -19.55
N LEU A 90 -11.34 -9.76 -18.70
CA LEU A 90 -10.80 -11.05 -18.28
C LEU A 90 -10.70 -12.06 -19.46
N GLN A 91 -11.69 -12.05 -20.36
CA GLN A 91 -11.66 -12.84 -21.60
C GLN A 91 -10.62 -12.32 -22.59
N ALA A 92 -10.37 -11.01 -22.61
CA ALA A 92 -9.35 -10.42 -23.47
C ALA A 92 -7.92 -10.71 -22.97
N MET A 93 -7.72 -10.78 -21.66
CA MET A 93 -6.43 -11.15 -21.04
C MET A 93 -6.14 -12.65 -21.10
N SER A 94 -7.18 -13.49 -21.14
CA SER A 94 -7.02 -14.95 -21.22
C SER A 94 -6.64 -15.39 -22.64
N HIS A 95 -5.61 -16.24 -22.76
CA HIS A 95 -5.21 -16.82 -24.04
C HIS A 95 -5.78 -18.23 -24.22
N GLY A 96 -6.38 -18.50 -25.39
CA GLY A 96 -7.01 -19.78 -25.70
C GLY A 96 -8.44 -19.90 -25.16
N ASP A 97 -8.91 -21.14 -24.99
CA ASP A 97 -10.29 -21.45 -24.61
C ASP A 97 -10.54 -21.49 -23.09
N VAL A 98 -9.48 -21.32 -22.29
CA VAL A 98 -9.55 -21.33 -20.83
C VAL A 98 -9.52 -19.90 -20.33
N VAL A 99 -10.61 -19.48 -19.68
CA VAL A 99 -10.76 -18.17 -19.06
C VAL A 99 -10.70 -18.33 -17.55
N LEU A 100 -10.00 -17.43 -16.87
CA LEU A 100 -9.96 -17.42 -15.41
C LEU A 100 -11.39 -17.25 -14.84
N PRO A 101 -11.71 -17.91 -13.72
CA PRO A 101 -12.96 -17.65 -13.03
C PRO A 101 -12.93 -16.24 -12.41
N GLY A 102 -13.98 -15.45 -12.66
CA GLY A 102 -14.19 -14.17 -12.01
C GLY A 102 -14.72 -14.30 -10.58
N ILE A 103 -15.27 -13.21 -10.06
CA ILE A 103 -15.89 -13.08 -8.74
C ILE A 103 -17.02 -14.12 -8.63
N PRO A 104 -16.99 -14.98 -7.60
CA PRO A 104 -17.99 -16.02 -7.44
C PRO A 104 -19.36 -15.47 -7.04
N THR A 105 -20.41 -16.15 -7.46
CA THR A 105 -21.76 -15.95 -6.90
C THR A 105 -21.98 -16.87 -5.71
N HIS A 106 -22.70 -16.41 -4.70
CA HIS A 106 -23.00 -17.19 -3.49
C HIS A 106 -24.50 -17.47 -3.36
N PRO A 107 -24.90 -18.70 -2.99
CA PRO A 107 -26.31 -19.08 -2.89
C PRO A 107 -27.05 -18.44 -1.71
N ASP A 108 -26.32 -18.01 -0.68
CA ASP A 108 -26.87 -17.41 0.53
C ASP A 108 -25.91 -16.41 1.18
N PHE A 109 -26.42 -15.62 2.12
CA PHE A 109 -25.62 -14.64 2.85
C PHE A 109 -24.52 -15.26 3.72
N ALA A 110 -24.72 -16.48 4.23
CA ALA A 110 -23.76 -17.13 5.13
C ALA A 110 -22.48 -17.55 4.37
N SER A 111 -22.64 -18.17 3.21
CA SER A 111 -21.55 -18.56 2.30
C SER A 111 -20.83 -17.34 1.73
N HIS A 112 -21.55 -16.29 1.35
CA HIS A 112 -20.94 -15.03 0.91
C HIS A 112 -20.11 -14.38 2.02
N ARG A 113 -20.67 -14.27 3.23
CA ARG A 113 -19.96 -13.70 4.39
C ARG A 113 -18.71 -14.51 4.72
N LYS A 114 -18.79 -15.85 4.71
CA LYS A 114 -17.63 -16.71 4.94
C LYS A 114 -16.51 -16.41 3.93
N TRP A 115 -16.84 -16.36 2.64
CA TRP A 115 -15.89 -16.04 1.58
C TRP A 115 -15.26 -14.65 1.80
N GLN A 116 -16.05 -13.61 2.05
CA GLN A 116 -15.54 -12.27 2.32
C GLN A 116 -14.54 -12.25 3.50
N LEU A 117 -14.85 -12.95 4.59
CA LEU A 117 -14.00 -12.97 5.79
C LEU A 117 -12.71 -13.77 5.58
N GLU A 118 -12.76 -14.87 4.84
CA GLU A 118 -11.57 -15.64 4.46
C GLU A 118 -10.64 -14.77 3.61
N HIS A 119 -11.17 -14.11 2.58
CA HIS A 119 -10.42 -13.22 1.69
C HIS A 119 -9.87 -11.99 2.43
N MET A 120 -10.64 -11.40 3.35
CA MET A 120 -10.18 -10.31 4.22
C MET A 120 -9.01 -10.74 5.10
N THR A 121 -9.07 -11.96 5.63
CA THR A 121 -7.99 -12.48 6.45
C THR A 121 -6.73 -12.73 5.62
N ALA A 122 -6.88 -13.31 4.42
CA ALA A 122 -5.79 -13.50 3.48
C ALA A 122 -5.13 -12.17 3.08
N ALA A 123 -5.92 -11.12 2.81
CA ALA A 123 -5.40 -9.77 2.53
C ALA A 123 -4.49 -9.22 3.62
N PHE A 124 -4.87 -9.38 4.89
CA PHE A 124 -3.97 -9.01 6.00
C PHE A 124 -2.70 -9.84 6.04
N ARG A 125 -2.80 -11.16 5.82
CA ARG A 125 -1.63 -12.03 5.84
C ARG A 125 -0.67 -11.72 4.71
N HIS A 126 -1.19 -11.40 3.52
CA HIS A 126 -0.43 -10.89 2.39
C HIS A 126 0.26 -9.56 2.73
N TRP A 127 -0.48 -8.56 3.27
CA TRP A 127 0.10 -7.28 3.71
C TRP A 127 1.19 -7.44 4.77
N HIS A 128 1.11 -8.47 5.62
CA HIS A 128 2.21 -8.80 6.51
C HIS A 128 3.47 -9.24 5.74
N ARG A 129 3.34 -10.09 4.73
CA ARG A 129 4.49 -10.52 3.92
C ARG A 129 5.12 -9.38 3.13
N GLU A 130 4.30 -8.47 2.62
CA GLU A 130 4.76 -7.27 1.92
C GLU A 130 5.37 -6.21 2.86
N GLY A 131 5.34 -6.44 4.18
CA GLY A 131 5.94 -5.53 5.15
C GLY A 131 5.14 -4.26 5.39
N TYR A 132 3.83 -4.27 5.16
CA TYR A 132 2.97 -3.08 5.34
C TYR A 132 2.61 -2.81 6.80
N VAL A 133 2.92 -3.74 7.71
CA VAL A 133 2.56 -3.66 9.13
C VAL A 133 3.30 -2.51 9.84
N GLU A 134 2.52 -1.56 10.37
CA GLU A 134 3.00 -0.48 11.24
C GLU A 134 2.31 -0.59 12.60
N GLY A 135 2.86 -1.42 13.49
CA GLY A 135 2.33 -1.62 14.84
C GLY A 135 0.86 -2.08 14.86
N MET A 136 -0.04 -1.21 15.32
CA MET A 136 -1.49 -1.48 15.44
C MET A 136 -2.33 -0.71 14.40
N SER A 137 -1.68 0.02 13.49
CA SER A 137 -2.34 0.79 12.44
C SER A 137 -2.80 -0.12 11.30
N GLY A 138 -3.79 0.39 10.56
CA GLY A 138 -4.31 -0.25 9.36
C GLY A 138 -5.53 -1.15 9.64
N HIS A 139 -6.44 -1.12 8.67
CA HIS A 139 -7.75 -1.72 8.76
C HIS A 139 -8.28 -2.02 7.37
N ILE A 140 -8.99 -3.13 7.30
CA ILE A 140 -9.81 -3.53 6.16
C ILE A 140 -11.22 -3.67 6.71
N SER A 141 -12.20 -3.17 5.98
CA SER A 141 -13.60 -3.39 6.30
C SER A 141 -14.34 -3.92 5.10
N VAL A 142 -15.27 -4.86 5.29
CA VAL A 142 -16.16 -5.34 4.24
C VAL A 142 -17.61 -5.31 4.70
N ARG A 143 -18.50 -4.72 3.89
CA ARG A 143 -19.93 -4.63 4.16
C ARG A 143 -20.54 -6.02 4.28
N ASP A 144 -21.33 -6.22 5.33
CA ASP A 144 -22.01 -7.49 5.55
C ASP A 144 -23.06 -7.73 4.46
N PRO A 145 -23.16 -8.95 3.90
CA PRO A 145 -24.03 -9.20 2.76
C PRO A 145 -25.51 -9.27 3.14
N GLU A 146 -25.85 -9.51 4.41
CA GLU A 146 -27.22 -9.54 4.94
C GLU A 146 -27.61 -8.21 5.59
N PHE A 147 -26.64 -7.55 6.25
CA PHE A 147 -26.83 -6.31 6.99
C PHE A 147 -26.05 -5.17 6.32
N PRO A 148 -26.61 -4.51 5.28
CA PRO A 148 -25.86 -3.52 4.50
C PRO A 148 -25.45 -2.27 5.30
N ASN A 149 -26.05 -2.02 6.47
CA ASN A 149 -25.66 -0.96 7.40
C ASN A 149 -24.68 -1.44 8.49
N ALA A 150 -23.95 -2.53 8.21
CA ALA A 150 -22.89 -3.05 9.04
C ALA A 150 -21.72 -3.54 8.18
N PHE A 151 -20.53 -3.59 8.77
CA PHE A 151 -19.34 -4.12 8.14
C PHE A 151 -18.49 -4.91 9.12
N TRP A 152 -17.80 -5.92 8.59
CA TRP A 152 -16.78 -6.67 9.29
C TRP A 152 -15.45 -5.91 9.24
N THR A 153 -14.69 -5.92 10.34
CA THR A 153 -13.37 -5.29 10.44
C THR A 153 -12.45 -6.10 11.36
N ASN A 154 -11.13 -5.93 11.22
CA ASN A 154 -10.14 -6.55 12.10
C ASN A 154 -10.18 -5.96 13.53
N PRO A 155 -9.82 -6.76 14.55
CA PRO A 155 -9.66 -6.27 15.92
C PRO A 155 -8.40 -5.42 16.06
N LEU A 156 -8.47 -4.43 16.95
CA LEU A 156 -7.32 -3.62 17.38
C LEU A 156 -6.31 -4.49 18.14
N GLY A 157 -5.03 -4.35 17.82
CA GLY A 157 -3.93 -5.00 18.57
C GLY A 157 -3.69 -6.47 18.24
N ARG A 158 -4.22 -6.97 17.13
CA ARG A 158 -3.86 -8.27 16.57
C ARG A 158 -2.97 -8.05 15.34
N HIS A 159 -1.78 -8.64 15.35
CA HIS A 159 -0.85 -8.54 14.24
C HIS A 159 -1.46 -9.15 12.96
N PHE A 160 -1.29 -8.49 11.81
CA PHE A 160 -1.89 -8.91 10.54
C PHE A 160 -1.52 -10.36 10.18
N GLY A 161 -0.24 -10.69 10.34
CA GLY A 161 0.31 -12.03 10.19
C GLY A 161 -0.24 -13.10 11.14
N LEU A 162 -1.18 -12.79 12.05
CA LEU A 162 -1.80 -13.72 13.00
C LEU A 162 -3.34 -13.70 12.95
N LEU A 163 -3.94 -12.86 12.11
CA LEU A 163 -5.39 -12.73 11.99
C LEU A 163 -6.02 -14.02 11.46
N LYS A 164 -7.20 -14.34 11.97
CA LYS A 164 -8.07 -15.44 11.53
C LYS A 164 -9.48 -14.93 11.26
N VAL A 165 -10.29 -15.68 10.52
CA VAL A 165 -11.73 -15.39 10.35
C VAL A 165 -12.43 -15.21 11.70
N SER A 166 -12.13 -16.08 12.66
CA SER A 166 -12.66 -16.03 14.03
C SER A 166 -12.23 -14.80 14.85
N ASP A 167 -11.29 -13.97 14.37
CA ASP A 167 -10.90 -12.72 15.02
C ASP A 167 -11.80 -11.54 14.62
N MET A 168 -12.58 -11.65 13.55
CA MET A 168 -13.29 -10.52 12.93
C MET A 168 -14.47 -10.01 13.77
N ILE A 169 -14.70 -8.70 13.69
CA ILE A 169 -15.73 -7.98 14.47
C ILE A 169 -16.75 -7.40 13.50
N LEU A 170 -18.04 -7.56 13.79
CA LEU A 170 -19.13 -6.92 13.05
C LEU A 170 -19.56 -5.64 13.78
N VAL A 171 -19.50 -4.51 13.08
CA VAL A 171 -19.85 -3.18 13.61
C VAL A 171 -20.90 -2.54 12.72
N ASN A 172 -21.90 -1.90 13.32
CA ASN A 172 -22.88 -1.11 12.55
C ASN A 172 -22.34 0.28 12.22
N LEU A 173 -23.02 1.00 11.32
CA LEU A 173 -22.61 2.36 10.90
C LEU A 173 -22.70 3.45 12.00
N ASP A 174 -23.24 3.10 13.18
CA ASP A 174 -23.28 3.96 14.38
C ASP A 174 -22.15 3.65 15.37
N GLY A 175 -21.31 2.64 15.09
CA GLY A 175 -20.15 2.27 15.91
C GLY A 175 -20.42 1.21 16.98
N ALA A 176 -21.64 0.67 17.03
CA ALA A 176 -21.96 -0.43 17.93
C ALA A 176 -21.42 -1.75 17.38
N VAL A 177 -20.73 -2.50 18.24
CA VAL A 177 -20.33 -3.89 17.96
C VAL A 177 -21.57 -4.77 18.09
N ILE A 178 -22.04 -5.32 16.97
CA ILE A 178 -23.29 -6.09 16.87
C ILE A 178 -23.05 -7.59 16.62
N GLY A 179 -21.80 -8.02 16.41
CA GLY A 179 -21.47 -9.43 16.20
C GLY A 179 -19.97 -9.69 16.10
N GLY A 180 -19.61 -10.94 15.83
CA GLY A 180 -18.21 -11.38 15.71
C GLY A 180 -17.51 -11.55 17.07
N ASN A 181 -16.18 -11.50 17.03
CA ASN A 181 -15.33 -11.68 18.20
C ASN A 181 -15.31 -10.41 19.07
N ARG A 182 -15.52 -10.56 20.37
CA ARG A 182 -15.57 -9.44 21.33
C ARG A 182 -14.43 -9.44 22.35
N THR A 183 -13.41 -10.27 22.13
CA THR A 183 -12.23 -10.33 23.01
C THR A 183 -11.30 -9.13 22.84
N ARG A 184 -11.43 -8.39 21.73
CA ARG A 184 -10.70 -7.15 21.43
C ARG A 184 -11.65 -6.12 20.81
N PRO A 185 -11.40 -4.81 20.99
CA PRO A 185 -12.24 -3.78 20.37
C PRO A 185 -11.83 -3.52 18.90
N PRO A 186 -12.70 -2.91 18.08
CA PRO A 186 -12.29 -2.31 16.80
C PRO A 186 -11.46 -1.03 17.04
N ASN A 187 -10.74 -0.57 16.01
CA ASN A 187 -10.05 0.73 16.04
C ASN A 187 -11.04 1.88 15.81
N THR A 188 -11.14 2.84 16.74
CA THR A 188 -12.07 3.98 16.62
C THR A 188 -11.78 4.87 15.41
N ALA A 189 -10.51 5.23 15.18
CA ALA A 189 -10.12 6.09 14.06
C ALA A 189 -10.41 5.39 12.71
N GLY A 190 -10.06 4.11 12.61
CA GLY A 190 -10.37 3.29 11.44
C GLY A 190 -11.87 3.16 11.21
N PHE A 191 -12.64 2.94 12.28
CA PHE A 191 -14.10 2.89 12.21
C PHE A 191 -14.68 4.19 11.63
N LEU A 192 -14.28 5.36 12.13
CA LEU A 192 -14.85 6.63 11.70
C LEU A 192 -14.64 6.91 10.21
N ILE A 193 -13.44 6.64 9.69
CA ILE A 193 -13.14 6.79 8.26
C ILE A 193 -13.98 5.81 7.42
N HIS A 194 -13.94 4.53 7.78
CA HIS A 194 -14.60 3.48 7.00
C HIS A 194 -16.13 3.63 7.04
N ALA A 195 -16.71 4.01 8.18
CA ALA A 195 -18.15 4.26 8.29
C ALA A 195 -18.61 5.46 7.44
N ALA A 196 -17.83 6.54 7.38
CA ALA A 196 -18.15 7.70 6.53
C ALA A 196 -18.10 7.32 5.05
N VAL A 197 -17.05 6.60 4.62
CA VAL A 197 -16.94 6.11 3.23
C VAL A 197 -18.06 5.13 2.90
N HIS A 198 -18.36 4.14 3.76
CA HIS A 198 -19.47 3.21 3.55
C HIS A 198 -20.84 3.89 3.47
N LYS A 199 -21.05 5.01 4.19
CA LYS A 199 -22.28 5.83 4.10
C LYS A 199 -22.35 6.60 2.79
N ALA A 200 -21.25 7.21 2.37
CA ALA A 200 -21.18 8.03 1.16
C ALA A 200 -21.13 7.22 -0.14
N ARG A 201 -20.57 6.00 -0.08
CA ARG A 201 -20.33 5.10 -1.22
C ARG A 201 -20.94 3.72 -0.98
N PRO A 202 -22.25 3.55 -1.22
CA PRO A 202 -22.90 2.24 -1.12
C PRO A 202 -22.27 1.17 -2.02
N ASP A 203 -21.63 1.58 -3.12
CA ASP A 203 -20.92 0.73 -4.07
C ASP A 203 -19.53 0.27 -3.60
N ALA A 204 -18.93 0.99 -2.62
CA ALA A 204 -17.71 0.55 -1.96
C ALA A 204 -18.06 -0.50 -0.90
N HIS A 205 -17.95 -1.77 -1.26
CA HIS A 205 -18.22 -2.88 -0.35
C HIS A 205 -17.02 -3.19 0.54
N SER A 206 -15.80 -2.99 0.05
CA SER A 206 -14.58 -3.11 0.83
C SER A 206 -13.79 -1.81 0.82
N ILE A 207 -13.13 -1.54 1.94
CA ILE A 207 -12.24 -0.39 2.13
C ILE A 207 -10.97 -0.90 2.80
N CYS A 208 -9.82 -0.54 2.24
CA CYS A 208 -8.50 -0.94 2.69
C CYS A 208 -7.67 0.31 3.04
N HIS A 209 -7.09 0.34 4.24
CA HIS A 209 -6.19 1.41 4.66
C HIS A 209 -5.02 0.83 5.46
N CYS A 210 -3.81 1.30 5.17
CA CYS A 210 -2.61 0.97 5.94
C CYS A 210 -1.57 2.11 5.87
N HIS A 211 -0.59 2.07 6.77
CA HIS A 211 0.51 3.04 6.85
C HIS A 211 1.78 2.47 6.19
N SER A 212 1.61 1.87 5.02
CA SER A 212 2.67 1.27 4.21
C SER A 212 3.75 2.30 3.85
N ILE A 213 5.00 1.82 3.72
CA ILE A 213 6.19 2.68 3.74
C ILE A 213 6.19 3.68 2.57
N TYR A 214 5.97 3.21 1.36
CA TYR A 214 6.07 4.04 0.15
C TYR A 214 4.84 4.92 -0.04
N GLY A 215 3.66 4.41 0.31
CA GLY A 215 2.41 5.16 0.31
C GLY A 215 2.46 6.32 1.29
N LYS A 216 2.93 6.08 2.52
CA LYS A 216 3.19 7.13 3.50
C LYS A 216 4.23 8.13 2.99
N ALA A 217 5.35 7.65 2.43
CA ALA A 217 6.40 8.52 1.89
C ALA A 217 5.90 9.39 0.73
N TRP A 218 5.13 8.83 -0.21
CA TRP A 218 4.55 9.58 -1.33
C TRP A 218 3.45 10.56 -0.87
N SER A 219 2.67 10.18 0.15
CA SER A 219 1.58 11.01 0.66
C SER A 219 2.03 12.39 1.17
N VAL A 220 3.30 12.56 1.54
CA VAL A 220 3.81 13.84 2.06
C VAL A 220 3.79 14.94 0.99
N PHE A 221 3.83 14.56 -0.29
CA PHE A 221 3.82 15.51 -1.40
C PHE A 221 2.40 16.01 -1.74
N GLY A 222 1.34 15.34 -1.26
CA GLY A 222 -0.04 15.73 -1.57
C GLY A 222 -0.35 15.74 -3.06
N ARG A 223 0.24 14.81 -3.82
CA ARG A 223 0.14 14.73 -5.29
C ARG A 223 -0.40 13.36 -5.72
N ARG A 224 -1.14 13.36 -6.84
CA ARG A 224 -1.52 12.12 -7.53
C ARG A 224 -0.28 11.42 -8.09
N LEU A 225 -0.40 10.12 -8.31
CA LEU A 225 0.55 9.29 -9.04
C LEU A 225 0.51 9.69 -10.52
N GLU A 226 1.67 9.73 -11.16
CA GLU A 226 1.75 9.89 -12.60
C GLU A 226 1.55 8.55 -13.30
N MET A 227 1.07 8.59 -14.55
CA MET A 227 0.91 7.39 -15.38
C MET A 227 2.28 6.96 -15.94
N LEU A 228 3.13 6.43 -15.06
CA LEU A 228 4.51 6.02 -15.36
C LEU A 228 4.59 4.59 -15.90
N THR A 229 3.74 3.71 -15.39
CA THR A 229 3.73 2.28 -15.69
C THR A 229 2.30 1.80 -15.89
N GLN A 230 2.15 0.65 -16.54
CA GLN A 230 0.87 -0.04 -16.72
C GLN A 230 0.08 -0.10 -15.40
N ASP A 231 0.74 -0.51 -14.31
CA ASP A 231 0.14 -0.60 -12.96
C ASP A 231 -0.48 0.72 -12.48
N SER A 232 0.23 1.84 -12.69
CA SER A 232 -0.25 3.16 -12.26
C SER A 232 -1.51 3.62 -13.00
N CYS A 233 -1.76 3.10 -14.21
CA CYS A 233 -2.95 3.44 -14.99
C CYS A 233 -4.26 2.93 -14.37
N LYS A 234 -4.22 1.96 -13.44
CA LYS A 234 -5.39 1.53 -12.65
C LYS A 234 -6.02 2.70 -11.86
N PHE A 235 -5.26 3.77 -11.65
CA PHE A 235 -5.59 4.99 -10.92
C PHE A 235 -5.78 6.22 -11.83
N ARG A 236 -6.20 6.02 -13.08
CA ARG A 236 -6.37 7.09 -14.05
C ARG A 236 -7.62 7.94 -13.77
N GLY A 237 -7.52 9.25 -14.02
CA GLY A 237 -8.66 10.18 -13.99
C GLY A 237 -9.32 10.27 -12.60
N ASP A 238 -10.64 10.12 -12.55
CA ASP A 238 -11.41 10.21 -11.31
C ASP A 238 -11.27 8.98 -10.40
N ALA A 239 -10.59 7.92 -10.85
CA ALA A 239 -10.33 6.74 -10.03
C ALA A 239 -9.29 7.01 -8.93
N HIS A 240 -8.55 8.11 -9.03
CA HIS A 240 -7.55 8.52 -8.05
C HIS A 240 -7.82 9.91 -7.52
N SER A 241 -7.80 10.06 -6.20
CA SER A 241 -7.88 11.35 -5.55
C SER A 241 -6.78 11.58 -4.52
N VAL A 242 -6.66 12.83 -4.08
CA VAL A 242 -5.79 13.22 -2.96
C VAL A 242 -6.66 13.94 -1.95
N TYR A 243 -6.73 13.41 -0.75
CA TYR A 243 -7.24 14.15 0.40
C TYR A 243 -6.14 15.10 0.88
N ASN A 244 -6.27 16.38 0.51
CA ASN A 244 -5.22 17.40 0.68
C ASN A 244 -5.32 18.16 2.01
N SER A 245 -5.63 17.46 3.10
CA SER A 245 -5.67 17.99 4.46
C SER A 245 -5.14 16.93 5.44
N TYR A 246 -4.78 17.36 6.65
CA TYR A 246 -4.33 16.47 7.72
C TYR A 246 -4.82 17.02 9.07
N GLY A 247 -5.88 16.42 9.61
CA GLY A 247 -6.48 16.84 10.88
C GLY A 247 -5.79 16.29 12.14
N GLY A 248 -4.75 15.46 12.01
CA GLY A 248 -4.18 14.67 13.10
C GLY A 248 -4.89 13.31 13.26
N VAL A 249 -4.74 12.67 14.44
CA VAL A 249 -5.41 11.38 14.71
C VAL A 249 -6.92 11.57 14.61
N VAL A 250 -7.57 10.75 13.77
CA VAL A 250 -9.01 10.86 13.51
C VAL A 250 -9.81 10.49 14.74
N LEU A 251 -10.23 11.51 15.50
CA LEU A 251 -11.09 11.38 16.68
C LEU A 251 -12.51 11.92 16.45
N GLY A 252 -12.74 12.62 15.34
CA GLY A 252 -14.03 13.18 14.95
C GLY A 252 -14.50 12.66 13.60
N SER A 253 -15.82 12.58 13.41
CA SER A 253 -16.45 12.06 12.19
C SER A 253 -16.17 12.92 10.94
N GLU A 254 -15.98 14.23 11.13
CA GLU A 254 -15.81 15.20 10.04
C GLU A 254 -14.62 14.87 9.13
N GLU A 255 -13.55 14.27 9.68
CA GLU A 255 -12.40 13.86 8.88
C GLU A 255 -12.76 12.70 7.94
N GLY A 256 -13.56 11.74 8.42
CA GLY A 256 -14.08 10.65 7.59
C GLY A 256 -14.95 11.18 6.46
N ASP A 257 -15.82 12.15 6.74
CA ASP A 257 -16.70 12.77 5.75
C ASP A 257 -15.88 13.49 4.66
N ARG A 258 -14.85 14.25 5.04
CA ARG A 258 -13.94 14.92 4.09
C ARG A 258 -13.13 13.93 3.25
N ILE A 259 -12.70 12.81 3.83
CA ILE A 259 -12.02 11.73 3.10
C ILE A 259 -12.98 11.10 2.08
N ALA A 260 -14.22 10.84 2.48
CA ALA A 260 -15.24 10.30 1.59
C ALA A 260 -15.59 11.27 0.44
N GLU A 261 -15.69 12.57 0.74
CA GLU A 261 -15.86 13.62 -0.27
C GLU A 261 -14.68 13.66 -1.25
N ALA A 262 -13.44 13.63 -0.73
CA ALA A 262 -12.24 13.63 -1.55
C ALA A 262 -12.12 12.36 -2.41
N LEU A 263 -12.53 11.19 -1.91
CA LEU A 263 -12.61 9.95 -2.70
C LEU A 263 -13.58 10.12 -3.88
N GLY A 264 -14.66 10.85 -3.69
CA GLY A 264 -15.65 11.14 -4.74
C GLY A 264 -16.41 9.88 -5.18
N PRO A 265 -17.27 9.99 -6.21
CA PRO A 265 -18.18 8.90 -6.61
C PRO A 265 -17.52 7.81 -7.45
N LYS A 266 -16.34 8.07 -8.04
CA LYS A 266 -15.62 7.14 -8.91
C LYS A 266 -14.27 6.71 -8.36
N GLY A 267 -13.83 7.30 -7.25
CA GLY A 267 -12.53 7.01 -6.66
C GLY A 267 -12.41 5.56 -6.24
N LYS A 268 -11.26 4.99 -6.56
CA LYS A 268 -10.78 3.64 -6.19
C LYS A 268 -9.55 3.70 -5.29
N GLY A 269 -8.72 4.73 -5.44
CA GLY A 269 -7.57 5.00 -4.58
C GLY A 269 -7.52 6.47 -4.17
N CYS A 270 -7.17 6.72 -2.91
CA CYS A 270 -7.02 8.04 -2.34
C CYS A 270 -5.70 8.13 -1.57
N ILE A 271 -4.88 9.13 -1.91
CA ILE A 271 -3.72 9.51 -1.10
C ILE A 271 -4.21 10.41 0.02
N LEU A 272 -3.99 9.98 1.26
CA LEU A 272 -4.27 10.79 2.46
C LEU A 272 -3.00 11.54 2.82
N ARG A 273 -2.96 12.87 2.57
CA ARG A 273 -1.73 13.66 2.73
C ARG A 273 -1.14 13.49 4.14
N ASN A 274 0.15 13.20 4.20
CA ASN A 274 0.90 12.95 5.45
C ASN A 274 0.42 11.75 6.29
N HIS A 275 -0.40 10.85 5.73
CA HIS A 275 -1.02 9.74 6.47
C HIS A 275 -0.77 8.38 5.82
N GLY A 276 -1.17 8.20 4.55
CA GLY A 276 -1.04 6.91 3.86
C GLY A 276 -2.00 6.77 2.69
N LEU A 277 -2.38 5.53 2.39
CA LEU A 277 -3.26 5.20 1.26
C LEU A 277 -4.62 4.70 1.75
N LEU A 278 -5.66 4.93 0.97
CA LEU A 278 -6.97 4.31 1.14
C LEU A 278 -7.47 3.84 -0.22
N THR A 279 -7.90 2.59 -0.31
CA THR A 279 -8.50 2.03 -1.53
C THR A 279 -9.86 1.44 -1.25
N VAL A 280 -10.71 1.38 -2.28
CA VAL A 280 -12.06 0.82 -2.21
C VAL A 280 -12.32 -0.12 -3.37
N GLY A 281 -13.24 -1.07 -3.17
CA GLY A 281 -13.66 -2.03 -4.19
C GLY A 281 -15.00 -2.67 -3.86
N LYS A 282 -15.54 -3.43 -4.82
CA LYS A 282 -16.74 -4.26 -4.69
C LYS A 282 -16.46 -5.56 -3.93
N THR A 283 -15.21 -5.97 -3.87
CA THR A 283 -14.72 -7.13 -3.12
C THR A 283 -13.54 -6.72 -2.25
N VAL A 284 -13.21 -7.55 -1.27
CA VAL A 284 -11.98 -7.37 -0.47
C VAL A 284 -10.77 -7.41 -1.39
N ASP A 285 -10.75 -8.38 -2.28
CA ASP A 285 -9.70 -8.68 -3.24
C ASP A 285 -9.38 -7.47 -4.14
N GLU A 286 -10.40 -6.85 -4.72
CA GLU A 286 -10.23 -5.64 -5.54
C GLU A 286 -9.58 -4.53 -4.71
N ALA A 287 -10.14 -4.23 -3.53
CA ALA A 287 -9.62 -3.15 -2.68
C ALA A 287 -8.19 -3.43 -2.20
N ALA A 288 -7.89 -4.68 -1.81
CA ALA A 288 -6.58 -5.10 -1.31
C ALA A 288 -5.52 -5.13 -2.40
N PHE A 289 -5.84 -5.64 -3.60
CA PHE A 289 -4.94 -5.61 -4.74
C PHE A 289 -4.66 -4.18 -5.21
N LEU A 290 -5.70 -3.33 -5.30
CA LEU A 290 -5.49 -1.92 -5.60
C LEU A 290 -4.59 -1.25 -4.55
N PHE A 291 -4.70 -1.61 -3.27
CA PHE A 291 -3.78 -1.11 -2.25
C PHE A 291 -2.33 -1.52 -2.54
N THR A 292 -2.09 -2.81 -2.76
CA THR A 292 -0.76 -3.36 -3.09
C THR A 292 -0.18 -2.70 -4.35
N SER A 293 -0.99 -2.56 -5.40
CA SER A 293 -0.58 -1.90 -6.66
C SER A 293 -0.28 -0.41 -6.47
N MET A 294 -1.06 0.29 -5.66
CA MET A 294 -0.85 1.70 -5.35
C MET A 294 0.42 1.92 -4.52
N GLU A 295 0.70 1.06 -3.53
CA GLU A 295 1.94 1.06 -2.75
C GLU A 295 3.16 0.84 -3.64
N ALA A 296 3.10 -0.17 -4.52
CA ALA A 296 4.16 -0.44 -5.49
C ALA A 296 4.36 0.74 -6.46
N SER A 297 3.27 1.36 -6.91
CA SER A 297 3.31 2.56 -7.77
C SER A 297 3.97 3.74 -7.04
N CYS A 298 3.69 3.94 -5.75
CA CYS A 298 4.36 4.95 -4.94
C CYS A 298 5.87 4.71 -4.86
N ARG A 299 6.30 3.45 -4.70
CA ARG A 299 7.72 3.07 -4.71
C ARG A 299 8.38 3.42 -6.05
N VAL A 300 7.75 3.03 -7.16
CA VAL A 300 8.26 3.31 -8.52
C VAL A 300 8.34 4.81 -8.76
N GLN A 301 7.31 5.56 -8.37
CA GLN A 301 7.26 7.02 -8.50
C GLN A 301 8.42 7.69 -7.75
N LEU A 302 8.69 7.30 -6.50
CA LEU A 302 9.80 7.86 -5.70
C LEU A 302 11.16 7.59 -6.35
N LEU A 303 11.38 6.37 -6.86
CA LEU A 303 12.62 6.00 -7.56
C LEU A 303 12.77 6.77 -8.88
N ALA A 304 11.68 6.89 -9.65
CA ALA A 304 11.66 7.64 -10.91
C ALA A 304 11.90 9.13 -10.70
N GLU A 305 11.31 9.75 -9.67
CA GLU A 305 11.56 11.15 -9.33
C GLU A 305 12.99 11.39 -8.86
N ALA A 306 13.58 10.45 -8.10
CA ALA A 306 14.99 10.54 -7.72
C ALA A 306 15.94 10.46 -8.93
N ALA A 307 15.66 9.59 -9.91
CA ALA A 307 16.43 9.53 -11.15
C ALA A 307 16.24 10.80 -12.01
N ALA A 308 15.02 11.32 -12.08
CA ALA A 308 14.69 12.54 -12.80
C ALA A 308 15.35 13.79 -12.22
N ALA A 309 15.46 13.88 -10.89
CA ALA A 309 16.21 14.93 -10.21
C ALA A 309 17.72 14.93 -10.59
N ASN A 310 18.25 13.78 -11.03
CA ASN A 310 19.63 13.64 -11.51
C ASN A 310 19.77 13.75 -13.03
N GLY A 311 18.76 14.29 -13.73
CA GLY A 311 18.81 14.59 -15.15
C GLY A 311 18.36 13.46 -16.08
N SER A 312 17.74 12.39 -15.56
CA SER A 312 17.13 11.33 -16.38
C SER A 312 15.64 11.62 -16.60
N PRO A 313 15.22 12.21 -17.74
CA PRO A 313 13.82 12.61 -17.94
C PRO A 313 12.87 11.41 -17.90
N LYS A 314 11.70 11.61 -17.28
CA LYS A 314 10.60 10.62 -17.31
C LYS A 314 9.91 10.67 -18.67
N VAL A 315 9.48 9.51 -19.14
CA VAL A 315 8.59 9.36 -20.28
C VAL A 315 7.28 8.82 -19.73
N LEU A 316 6.19 9.57 -19.92
CA LEU A 316 4.88 9.18 -19.41
C LEU A 316 4.13 8.36 -20.46
N ILE A 317 3.27 7.46 -20.00
CA ILE A 317 2.27 6.80 -20.83
C ILE A 317 1.30 7.87 -21.33
N THR A 318 0.93 7.83 -22.61
CA THR A 318 0.01 8.82 -23.19
C THR A 318 -1.38 8.68 -22.59
N ASP A 319 -2.20 9.72 -22.67
CA ASP A 319 -3.56 9.68 -22.16
C ASP A 319 -4.43 8.60 -22.83
N GLU A 320 -4.20 8.32 -24.11
CA GLU A 320 -4.90 7.28 -24.87
C GLU A 320 -4.54 5.88 -24.35
N GLU A 321 -3.24 5.58 -24.23
CA GLU A 321 -2.74 4.31 -23.70
C GLU A 321 -3.17 4.11 -22.24
N ALA A 322 -3.11 5.17 -21.42
CA ALA A 322 -3.53 5.11 -20.02
C ALA A 322 -5.04 4.92 -19.86
N ASN A 323 -5.86 5.49 -20.76
CA ASN A 323 -7.30 5.24 -20.83
C ASN A 323 -7.59 3.78 -21.14
N PHE A 324 -6.99 3.25 -22.21
CA PHE A 324 -7.18 1.85 -22.58
C PHE A 324 -6.75 0.90 -21.46
N ASN A 325 -5.58 1.16 -20.87
CA ASN A 325 -5.10 0.31 -19.79
C ASN A 325 -6.01 0.39 -18.55
N PHE A 326 -6.55 1.57 -18.23
CA PHE A 326 -7.52 1.72 -17.16
C PHE A 326 -8.80 0.91 -17.42
N ASP A 327 -9.34 0.95 -18.65
CA ASP A 327 -10.57 0.24 -19.03
C ASP A 327 -10.42 -1.29 -18.91
N VAL A 328 -9.19 -1.80 -19.05
CA VAL A 328 -8.88 -3.22 -18.89
C VAL A 328 -8.53 -3.56 -17.44
N GLU A 329 -7.48 -2.95 -16.90
CA GLU A 329 -6.84 -3.40 -15.66
C GLU A 329 -7.48 -2.87 -14.38
N SER A 330 -8.28 -1.81 -14.48
CA SER A 330 -9.04 -1.32 -13.34
C SER A 330 -10.35 -2.10 -13.17
N ASP A 331 -10.73 -2.98 -14.09
CA ASP A 331 -11.98 -3.74 -13.99
C ASP A 331 -12.04 -4.58 -12.68
N PRO A 332 -13.18 -4.60 -11.96
CA PRO A 332 -13.31 -5.34 -10.70
C PRO A 332 -13.01 -6.85 -10.81
N GLU A 333 -13.35 -7.49 -11.92
CA GLU A 333 -13.07 -8.92 -12.14
C GLU A 333 -11.56 -9.14 -12.31
N ILE A 334 -10.88 -8.25 -13.06
CA ILE A 334 -9.43 -8.29 -13.19
C ILE A 334 -8.76 -8.10 -11.83
N CYS A 335 -9.13 -7.06 -11.08
CA CYS A 335 -8.54 -6.79 -9.77
C CYS A 335 -8.79 -7.93 -8.77
N TYR A 336 -9.95 -8.59 -8.84
CA TYR A 336 -10.22 -9.80 -8.08
C TYR A 336 -9.26 -10.94 -8.46
N CYS A 337 -9.11 -11.23 -9.75
CA CYS A 337 -8.21 -12.27 -10.26
C CYS A 337 -6.74 -12.01 -9.90
N GLU A 338 -6.30 -10.76 -10.01
CA GLU A 338 -4.95 -10.32 -9.62
C GLU A 338 -4.66 -10.57 -8.14
N PHE A 339 -5.67 -10.47 -7.27
CA PHE A 339 -5.49 -10.81 -5.87
C PHE A 339 -5.40 -12.34 -5.62
N GLN A 340 -5.99 -13.17 -6.49
CA GLN A 340 -6.07 -14.62 -6.24
C GLN A 340 -4.69 -15.27 -6.16
N VAL A 341 -3.69 -14.78 -6.90
CA VAL A 341 -2.33 -15.32 -6.79
C VAL A 341 -1.73 -15.14 -5.39
N TYR A 342 -2.15 -14.10 -4.66
CA TYR A 342 -1.75 -13.90 -3.27
C TYR A 342 -2.60 -14.75 -2.32
N TYR A 343 -3.91 -14.81 -2.55
CA TYR A 343 -4.81 -15.67 -1.76
C TYR A 343 -4.36 -17.13 -1.77
N ASP A 344 -4.07 -17.68 -2.94
CA ASP A 344 -3.64 -19.08 -3.11
C ASP A 344 -2.31 -19.34 -2.39
N LEU A 345 -1.38 -18.38 -2.46
CA LEU A 345 -0.12 -18.44 -1.72
C LEU A 345 -0.34 -18.39 -0.20
N GLU A 346 -1.27 -17.57 0.28
CA GLU A 346 -1.65 -17.52 1.69
C GLU A 346 -2.24 -18.85 2.16
N ASP A 347 -3.10 -19.46 1.36
CA ASP A 347 -3.74 -20.72 1.68
C ASP A 347 -2.71 -21.85 1.79
N GLU A 348 -1.84 -21.96 0.79
CA GLU A 348 -0.77 -22.96 0.74
C GLU A 348 0.20 -22.81 1.92
N LEU A 349 0.75 -21.61 2.12
CA LEU A 349 1.76 -21.38 3.17
C LEU A 349 1.21 -21.53 4.58
N SER A 350 -0.09 -21.28 4.78
CA SER A 350 -0.72 -21.36 6.09
C SER A 350 -1.45 -22.69 6.33
N ASN A 351 -1.49 -23.57 5.32
CA ASN A 351 -2.33 -24.77 5.29
C ASN A 351 -3.78 -24.45 5.70
N GLY A 352 -4.34 -23.36 5.16
CA GLY A 352 -5.68 -22.85 5.45
C GLY A 352 -5.92 -22.38 6.89
N SER A 353 -4.88 -22.22 7.72
CA SER A 353 -5.05 -21.93 9.15
C SER A 353 -5.73 -20.59 9.45
N PHE A 354 -5.73 -19.65 8.50
CA PHE A 354 -6.39 -18.35 8.62
C PHE A 354 -7.91 -18.42 8.44
N LYS A 355 -8.44 -19.48 7.80
CA LYS A 355 -9.88 -19.66 7.50
C LYS A 355 -10.73 -20.01 8.73
N ASN A 356 -10.10 -20.25 9.89
CA ASN A 356 -10.74 -20.75 11.11
C ASN A 356 -11.32 -19.67 12.03
#